data_AF-A0A2S8S715-F1
#
_entry.id   AF-A0A2S8S715-F1
#
_cell.length_a   1.000
_cell.length_b   1.000
_cell.length_c   1.000
_cell.angle_alpha   90.00
_cell.angle_beta   90.00
_cell.angle_gamma   90.00
#
_symmetry.space_group_name_H-M   'P 1'
#
loop_
_entity.id
_entity.type
_entity.pdbx_description
1 polymer ?
#
loop_
_entity_poly.entity_id
_entity_poly.type
_entity_poly.pdbx_seq_one_letter_code
_entity_poly.pdbx_strand_id
1 'polypeptide(L)'
;MSRRSTPQQKTDRAAFPVQVHVLVPETGFGPVLDRVYAWLETHIGRSEYAHVPSSNSLGDTVAFLFRCTESANAFAAAHPELVLADGTMSLTYSSPYIPFGRRELDPVCNLYNQTTAQEAMRRLFDPLPVIDKTGNLQPQAQIYPDYLAPVVREGSEGRELVMARWGLPTPPQYLAGKKTDRGVTNVRNAKSPHWRRWLGPEHRCLVPFDAFAEPKQGGGNAWFKLTDVRPAFFAGLYVPGWTSVRKVKDGETTDDLYGFLTTEPNAVVAPIHPKAMPVILIERDEWETWLAAPWDEAKLLQRSLADASLTVQPRG
;
A
#
# COMPACT_ATOMS: atom_id res chain seq x y z
N MET A 1 -26.86 -48.63 19.01
CA MET A 1 -26.20 -47.47 18.39
C MET A 1 -26.99 -46.22 18.76
N SER A 2 -26.49 -45.40 19.70
CA SER A 2 -27.13 -44.12 20.03
C SER A 2 -26.92 -43.15 18.86
N ARG A 3 -27.99 -42.76 18.17
CA ARG A 3 -27.94 -41.67 17.18
C ARG A 3 -27.56 -40.40 17.93
N ARG A 4 -26.33 -39.92 17.75
CA ARG A 4 -25.95 -38.57 18.19
C ARG A 4 -26.91 -37.58 17.54
N SER A 5 -27.62 -36.81 18.35
CA SER A 5 -28.46 -35.72 17.86
C SER A 5 -27.60 -34.71 17.10
N THR A 6 -28.15 -34.15 16.02
CA THR A 6 -27.51 -33.06 15.30
C THR A 6 -27.38 -31.86 16.25
N PRO A 7 -26.19 -31.25 16.40
CA PRO A 7 -26.02 -30.05 17.22
C PRO A 7 -26.98 -28.93 16.78
N GLN A 8 -27.64 -28.27 17.74
CA GLN A 8 -28.65 -27.23 17.48
C GLN A 8 -28.16 -26.16 16.48
N GLN A 9 -26.90 -25.73 16.59
CA GLN A 9 -26.31 -24.76 15.68
C GLN A 9 -26.30 -25.19 14.21
N LYS A 10 -26.16 -26.50 13.93
CA LYS A 10 -26.24 -27.02 12.56
C LYS A 10 -27.67 -26.97 12.04
N THR A 11 -28.65 -27.21 12.91
CA THR A 11 -30.07 -27.07 12.58
C THR A 11 -30.40 -25.61 12.28
N ASP A 12 -29.95 -24.67 13.11
CA ASP A 12 -30.24 -23.24 12.93
C ASP A 12 -29.61 -22.69 11.65
N ARG A 13 -28.34 -23.03 11.37
CA ARG A 13 -27.66 -22.62 10.12
C ARG A 13 -28.31 -23.20 8.86
N ALA A 14 -29.02 -24.32 8.97
CA ALA A 14 -29.78 -24.88 7.85
C ALA A 14 -31.16 -24.23 7.71
N ALA A 15 -31.78 -23.81 8.81
CA ALA A 15 -33.11 -23.21 8.85
C ALA A 15 -33.13 -21.72 8.48
N PHE A 16 -32.03 -21.01 8.71
CA PHE A 16 -31.91 -19.56 8.51
C PHE A 16 -30.76 -19.24 7.54
N PRO A 17 -31.06 -18.93 6.27
CA PRO A 17 -30.05 -18.78 5.23
C PRO A 17 -29.26 -17.47 5.31
N VAL A 18 -29.79 -16.45 5.97
CA VAL A 18 -29.14 -15.13 6.09
C VAL A 18 -28.47 -15.03 7.45
N GLN A 19 -27.21 -14.59 7.49
CA GLN A 19 -26.44 -14.50 8.72
C GLN A 19 -25.74 -13.15 8.81
N VAL A 20 -25.88 -12.49 9.95
CA VAL A 20 -25.14 -11.28 10.33
C VAL A 20 -24.19 -11.68 11.45
N HIS A 21 -22.89 -11.61 11.19
CA HIS A 21 -21.87 -11.90 12.19
C HIS A 21 -21.46 -10.62 12.88
N VAL A 22 -21.44 -10.63 14.21
CA VAL A 22 -21.12 -9.48 15.06
C VAL A 22 -19.96 -9.85 15.98
N LEU A 23 -18.98 -8.96 16.12
CA LEU A 23 -17.85 -9.15 17.03
C LEU A 23 -18.30 -9.05 18.48
N VAL A 24 -17.81 -9.95 19.32
CA VAL A 24 -17.98 -9.85 20.77
C VAL A 24 -16.95 -8.84 21.31
N PRO A 25 -17.38 -7.75 21.97
CA PRO A 25 -16.44 -6.81 22.59
C PRO A 25 -15.60 -7.49 23.68
N GLU A 26 -14.37 -7.01 23.93
CA GLU A 26 -13.49 -7.57 24.98
C GLU A 26 -14.13 -7.54 26.38
N THR A 27 -15.00 -6.54 26.64
CA THR A 27 -15.77 -6.42 27.89
C THR A 27 -17.07 -7.23 27.88
N GLY A 28 -17.34 -7.99 26.82
CA GLY A 28 -18.64 -8.59 26.53
C GLY A 28 -19.69 -7.57 26.10
N PHE A 29 -20.87 -8.05 25.68
CA PHE A 29 -21.96 -7.17 25.23
C PHE A 29 -22.63 -6.36 26.34
N GLY A 30 -22.51 -6.78 27.61
CA GLY A 30 -23.19 -6.13 28.73
C GLY A 30 -24.69 -5.88 28.45
N PRO A 31 -25.24 -4.69 28.77
CA PRO A 31 -26.66 -4.38 28.57
C PRO A 31 -27.07 -4.16 27.11
N VAL A 32 -26.11 -4.18 26.17
CA VAL A 32 -26.41 -4.07 24.73
C VAL A 32 -27.20 -5.29 24.26
N LEU A 33 -26.85 -6.47 24.76
CA LEU A 33 -27.48 -7.72 24.32
C LEU A 33 -28.97 -7.79 24.69
N ASP A 34 -29.36 -7.26 25.84
CA ASP A 34 -30.76 -7.20 26.26
C ASP A 34 -31.59 -6.31 25.33
N ARG A 35 -31.03 -5.17 24.89
CA ARG A 35 -31.69 -4.28 23.91
C ARG A 35 -31.81 -4.95 22.55
N VAL A 36 -30.79 -5.70 22.14
CA VAL A 36 -30.81 -6.48 20.90
C VAL A 36 -31.92 -7.53 20.94
N TYR A 37 -32.03 -8.31 22.02
CA TYR A 37 -33.10 -9.31 22.14
C TYR A 37 -34.48 -8.67 22.23
N ALA A 38 -34.65 -7.60 23.00
CA ALA A 38 -35.92 -6.88 23.05
C ALA A 38 -36.37 -6.38 21.67
N TRP A 39 -35.42 -5.87 20.87
CA TRP A 39 -35.70 -5.44 19.51
C TRP A 39 -36.09 -6.61 18.61
N LEU A 40 -35.32 -7.72 18.64
CA LEU A 40 -35.57 -8.93 17.87
C LEU A 40 -36.95 -9.53 18.17
N GLU A 41 -37.35 -9.58 19.45
CA GLU A 41 -38.67 -10.06 19.85
C GLU A 41 -39.79 -9.17 19.30
N THR A 42 -39.59 -7.85 19.31
CA THR A 42 -40.62 -6.88 18.92
C THR A 42 -40.76 -6.75 17.40
N HIS A 43 -39.66 -6.84 16.65
CA HIS A 43 -39.62 -6.48 15.23
C HIS A 43 -39.45 -7.67 14.28
N ILE A 44 -38.85 -8.77 14.76
CA ILE A 44 -38.60 -9.98 13.95
C ILE A 44 -39.52 -11.12 14.40
N GLY A 45 -39.64 -11.34 15.70
CA GLY A 45 -40.44 -12.40 16.31
C GLY A 45 -39.62 -13.66 16.63
N ARG A 46 -39.93 -14.29 17.76
CA ARG A 46 -39.12 -15.39 18.36
C ARG A 46 -38.91 -16.63 17.47
N SER A 47 -39.75 -16.86 16.45
CA SER A 47 -39.61 -17.99 15.52
C SER A 47 -38.83 -17.65 14.24
N GLU A 48 -38.51 -16.37 14.04
CA GLU A 48 -38.01 -15.83 12.77
C GLU A 48 -36.52 -15.46 12.81
N TYR A 49 -35.87 -15.65 13.95
CA TYR A 49 -34.43 -15.54 14.09
C TYR A 49 -33.84 -16.66 14.96
N ALA A 50 -32.54 -16.88 14.81
CA ALA A 50 -31.72 -17.64 15.75
C ALA A 50 -30.42 -16.88 16.02
N HIS A 51 -29.69 -17.26 17.06
CA HIS A 51 -28.32 -16.80 17.24
C HIS A 51 -27.43 -17.97 17.65
N VAL A 52 -26.21 -18.01 17.13
CA VAL A 52 -25.24 -19.03 17.47
C VAL A 52 -23.89 -18.40 17.76
N PRO A 53 -23.17 -18.86 18.80
CA PRO A 53 -21.78 -18.47 18.96
C PRO A 53 -20.98 -18.98 17.75
N SER A 54 -20.03 -18.18 17.32
CA SER A 54 -19.17 -18.42 16.17
C SER A 54 -17.80 -17.82 16.46
N SER A 55 -16.81 -18.14 15.65
CA SER A 55 -15.52 -17.45 15.69
C SER A 55 -14.99 -17.31 14.28
N ASN A 56 -14.21 -16.26 14.06
CA ASN A 56 -13.51 -16.06 12.81
C ASN A 56 -12.13 -15.46 13.09
N SER A 57 -11.40 -15.07 12.03
CA SER A 57 -10.06 -14.48 12.12
C SER A 57 -10.00 -13.14 12.88
N LEU A 58 -11.14 -12.50 13.16
CA LEU A 58 -11.24 -11.25 13.89
C LEU A 58 -11.49 -11.47 15.40
N GLY A 59 -11.82 -12.69 15.82
CA GLY A 59 -12.05 -13.05 17.22
C GLY A 59 -13.35 -13.84 17.44
N ASP A 60 -13.84 -13.79 18.68
CA ASP A 60 -15.12 -14.36 19.05
C ASP A 60 -16.27 -13.55 18.44
N THR A 61 -17.27 -14.25 17.91
CA THR A 61 -18.40 -13.65 17.21
C THR A 61 -19.72 -14.28 17.64
N VAL A 62 -20.81 -13.54 17.47
CA VAL A 62 -22.17 -14.10 17.49
C VAL A 62 -22.75 -13.92 16.10
N ALA A 63 -23.21 -15.02 15.51
CA ALA A 63 -23.98 -14.96 14.28
C ALA A 63 -25.45 -14.87 14.64
N PHE A 64 -26.11 -13.79 14.22
CA PHE A 64 -27.56 -13.64 14.22
C PHE A 64 -28.08 -14.12 12.86
N LEU A 65 -29.03 -15.05 12.87
CA LEU A 65 -29.53 -15.71 11.68
C LEU A 65 -30.99 -15.31 11.43
N PHE A 66 -31.31 -15.08 10.16
CA PHE A 66 -32.61 -14.58 9.71
C PHE A 66 -33.11 -15.38 8.51
N ARG A 67 -34.43 -15.36 8.28
CA ARG A 67 -35.04 -16.00 7.11
C ARG A 67 -34.79 -15.25 5.80
N CYS A 68 -34.70 -13.92 5.86
CA CYS A 68 -34.58 -13.06 4.69
C CYS A 68 -33.64 -11.86 4.93
N THR A 69 -33.27 -11.21 3.84
CA THR A 69 -32.32 -10.08 3.82
C THR A 69 -32.90 -8.82 4.44
N GLU A 70 -34.22 -8.62 4.37
CA GLU A 70 -34.90 -7.45 4.90
C GLU A 70 -34.76 -7.39 6.42
N SER A 71 -34.97 -8.52 7.11
CA SER A 71 -34.80 -8.64 8.57
C SER A 71 -33.35 -8.41 9.00
N ALA A 72 -32.38 -8.94 8.24
CA ALA A 72 -30.97 -8.74 8.51
C ALA A 72 -30.54 -7.27 8.35
N ASN A 73 -31.04 -6.60 7.30
CA ASN A 73 -30.78 -5.18 7.06
C ASN A 73 -31.45 -4.30 8.13
N ALA A 74 -32.69 -4.60 8.52
CA ALA A 74 -33.40 -3.91 9.59
C ALA A 74 -32.66 -4.04 10.93
N PHE A 75 -32.16 -5.25 11.24
CA PHE A 75 -31.34 -5.51 12.41
C PHE A 75 -30.05 -4.68 12.42
N ALA A 76 -29.30 -4.69 11.31
CA ALA A 76 -28.06 -3.92 11.21
C ALA A 76 -28.30 -2.40 11.32
N ALA A 77 -29.41 -1.90 10.77
CA ALA A 77 -29.78 -0.50 10.86
C ALA A 77 -30.24 -0.09 12.27
N ALA A 78 -30.91 -0.98 13.00
CA ALA A 78 -31.40 -0.72 14.35
C ALA A 78 -30.30 -0.76 15.41
N HIS A 79 -29.17 -1.43 15.12
CA HIS A 79 -28.07 -1.63 16.03
C HIS A 79 -26.72 -1.18 15.45
N PRO A 80 -26.56 0.11 15.09
CA PRO A 80 -25.31 0.63 14.52
C PRO A 80 -24.12 0.56 15.49
N GLU A 81 -24.37 0.38 16.79
CA GLU A 81 -23.34 0.16 17.81
C GLU A 81 -22.66 -1.21 17.71
N LEU A 82 -23.27 -2.17 17.01
CA LEU A 82 -22.71 -3.50 16.83
C LEU A 82 -21.67 -3.48 15.71
N VAL A 83 -20.45 -3.90 16.04
CA VAL A 83 -19.38 -4.03 15.05
C VAL A 83 -19.62 -5.31 14.27
N LEU A 84 -19.91 -5.18 12.97
CA LEU A 84 -20.03 -6.33 12.09
C LEU A 84 -18.67 -7.04 12.00
N ALA A 85 -18.70 -8.36 12.15
CA ALA A 85 -17.56 -9.22 11.87
C ALA A 85 -17.53 -9.56 10.37
N ASP A 86 -17.78 -8.56 9.51
CA ASP A 86 -17.72 -8.76 8.09
C ASP A 86 -16.26 -9.05 7.75
N GLY A 87 -16.00 -10.22 7.16
CA GLY A 87 -14.65 -10.72 6.95
C GLY A 87 -13.78 -9.81 6.09
N THR A 88 -14.29 -8.67 5.61
CA THR A 88 -13.60 -7.60 4.87
C THR A 88 -12.43 -7.00 5.65
N MET A 89 -12.53 -6.94 6.98
CA MET A 89 -11.45 -6.46 7.85
C MET A 89 -10.41 -7.55 8.18
N SER A 90 -10.64 -8.80 7.76
CA SER A 90 -9.71 -9.89 8.04
C SER A 90 -8.39 -9.73 7.26
N LEU A 91 -7.27 -10.03 7.94
CA LEU A 91 -5.94 -10.09 7.32
C LEU A 91 -5.85 -11.10 6.16
N THR A 92 -6.82 -12.02 6.04
CA THR A 92 -6.90 -13.04 4.99
C THR A 92 -8.03 -12.78 3.99
N TYR A 93 -8.76 -11.66 4.10
CA TYR A 93 -9.80 -11.30 3.14
C TYR A 93 -9.22 -11.05 1.75
N SER A 94 -9.91 -11.54 0.73
CA SER A 94 -9.60 -11.25 -0.67
C SER A 94 -10.81 -10.57 -1.30
N SER A 95 -10.71 -9.26 -1.52
CA SER A 95 -11.74 -8.50 -2.23
C SER A 95 -11.81 -8.98 -3.68
N PRO A 96 -13.00 -9.23 -4.25
CA PRO A 96 -13.16 -9.63 -5.65
C PRO A 96 -12.77 -8.53 -6.65
N TYR A 97 -12.58 -7.29 -6.17
CA TYR A 97 -12.14 -6.15 -6.99
C TYR A 97 -10.61 -5.98 -7.06
N ILE A 98 -9.86 -6.87 -6.41
CA ILE A 98 -8.39 -6.87 -6.40
C ILE A 98 -7.89 -8.13 -7.13
N PRO A 99 -7.05 -8.02 -8.17
CA PRO A 99 -6.42 -9.18 -8.79
C PRO A 99 -5.72 -10.04 -7.71
N PHE A 100 -5.99 -11.34 -7.72
CA PHE A 100 -5.54 -12.33 -6.74
C PHE A 100 -4.18 -11.99 -6.10
N GLY A 101 -4.17 -11.82 -4.77
CA GLY A 101 -2.94 -11.83 -3.98
C GLY A 101 -2.33 -10.48 -3.60
N ARG A 102 -3.08 -9.36 -3.57
CA ARG A 102 -2.64 -8.16 -2.81
C ARG A 102 -3.33 -8.10 -1.45
N ARG A 103 -2.54 -7.78 -0.41
CA ARG A 103 -3.03 -7.24 0.86
C ARG A 103 -3.23 -5.73 0.66
N GLU A 104 -4.35 -5.20 1.14
CA GLU A 104 -4.68 -3.77 1.12
C GLU A 104 -3.89 -2.97 2.18
N LEU A 105 -3.14 -3.65 3.05
CA LEU A 105 -2.42 -3.07 4.17
C LEU A 105 -0.92 -3.01 3.91
N ASP A 106 -0.55 -2.13 2.99
CA ASP A 106 0.59 -1.27 3.25
C ASP A 106 0.27 0.07 2.57
N PRO A 107 -0.32 1.04 3.31
CA PRO A 107 -0.50 2.38 2.81
C PRO A 107 0.91 2.95 2.67
N VAL A 108 1.42 2.90 1.46
CA VAL A 108 2.71 3.44 1.03
C VAL A 108 2.48 4.01 -0.36
N CYS A 109 3.17 5.11 -0.66
CA CYS A 109 3.21 5.70 -2.00
C CYS A 109 3.58 4.63 -3.04
N ASN A 110 2.57 4.14 -3.76
CA ASN A 110 2.67 3.05 -4.72
C ASN A 110 2.08 3.45 -6.07
N LEU A 111 1.98 4.75 -6.33
CA LEU A 111 1.58 5.29 -7.60
C LEU A 111 2.18 6.70 -7.73
N TYR A 112 2.84 6.96 -8.85
CA TYR A 112 3.27 8.30 -9.22
C TYR A 112 3.23 8.44 -10.74
N ASN A 113 3.56 9.61 -11.26
CA ASN A 113 3.68 9.85 -12.69
C ASN A 113 4.96 10.60 -13.03
N GLN A 114 5.36 10.45 -14.29
CA GLN A 114 6.49 11.15 -14.88
C GLN A 114 6.13 11.36 -16.35
N THR A 115 5.86 12.60 -16.72
CA THR A 115 5.43 13.01 -18.06
C THR A 115 6.35 14.06 -18.67
N THR A 116 7.28 14.61 -17.86
CA THR A 116 8.36 15.47 -18.34
C THR A 116 9.14 14.80 -19.47
N ALA A 117 9.37 15.52 -20.56
CA ALA A 117 10.05 14.99 -21.74
C ALA A 117 11.50 14.54 -21.42
N GLN A 118 11.94 13.47 -22.08
CA GLN A 118 13.29 12.90 -21.95
C GLN A 118 14.40 13.95 -22.09
N GLU A 119 14.35 14.79 -23.13
CA GLU A 119 15.33 15.86 -23.35
C GLU A 119 15.29 16.93 -22.25
N ALA A 120 14.10 17.24 -21.71
CA ALA A 120 13.98 18.18 -20.59
C ALA A 120 14.66 17.62 -19.33
N MET A 121 14.51 16.33 -19.05
CA MET A 121 15.20 15.68 -17.93
C MET A 121 16.73 15.70 -18.08
N ARG A 122 17.25 15.50 -19.30
CA ARG A 122 18.71 15.53 -19.55
C ARG A 122 19.30 16.91 -19.27
N ARG A 123 18.63 17.97 -19.74
CA ARG A 123 19.08 19.36 -19.55
C ARG A 123 19.09 19.82 -18.11
N LEU A 124 18.42 19.11 -17.20
CA LEU A 124 18.45 19.42 -15.76
C LEU A 124 19.84 19.33 -15.16
N PHE A 125 20.79 18.66 -15.82
CA PHE A 125 22.14 18.43 -15.33
C PHE A 125 23.23 19.17 -16.11
N ASP A 126 22.83 20.06 -17.04
CA ASP A 126 23.79 20.92 -17.74
C ASP A 126 24.65 21.70 -16.72
N PRO A 127 25.96 21.90 -17.00
CA PRO A 127 26.68 21.53 -18.23
C PRO A 127 27.22 20.09 -18.26
N LEU A 128 26.95 19.26 -17.26
CA LEU A 128 27.42 17.87 -17.22
C LEU A 128 26.43 16.97 -17.97
N PRO A 129 26.76 16.47 -19.18
CA PRO A 129 25.80 15.75 -20.00
C PRO A 129 25.42 14.41 -19.37
N VAL A 130 24.13 14.08 -19.44
CA VAL A 130 23.61 12.77 -19.05
C VAL A 130 23.63 11.82 -20.25
N ILE A 131 24.24 10.66 -20.06
CA ILE A 131 24.25 9.56 -21.03
C ILE A 131 22.86 8.92 -21.01
N ASP A 132 22.15 9.01 -22.12
CA ASP A 132 20.79 8.48 -22.23
C ASP A 132 20.80 7.04 -22.72
N LYS A 133 20.32 6.12 -21.89
CA LYS A 133 20.17 4.69 -22.20
C LYS A 133 18.70 4.23 -22.15
N THR A 134 17.74 5.16 -22.15
CA THR A 134 16.30 4.83 -22.03
C THR A 134 15.64 4.42 -23.35
N GLY A 135 16.24 4.76 -24.49
CA GLY A 135 15.61 4.60 -25.80
C GLY A 135 14.54 5.67 -26.03
N ASN A 136 13.36 5.27 -26.53
CA ASN A 136 12.22 6.18 -26.74
C ASN A 136 11.35 6.22 -25.48
N LEU A 137 11.62 7.16 -24.58
CA LEU A 137 10.87 7.31 -23.33
C LEU A 137 9.54 8.03 -23.58
N GLN A 138 8.44 7.28 -23.47
CA GLN A 138 7.09 7.83 -23.56
C GLN A 138 6.64 8.42 -22.22
N PRO A 139 5.81 9.48 -22.21
CA PRO A 139 5.21 10.01 -20.99
C PRO A 139 4.45 8.92 -20.22
N GLN A 140 4.77 8.76 -18.94
CA GLN A 140 4.19 7.75 -18.06
C GLN A 140 3.21 8.40 -17.08
N ALA A 141 1.94 8.48 -17.48
CA ALA A 141 0.88 9.08 -16.67
C ALA A 141 0.58 8.32 -15.37
N GLN A 142 0.91 7.03 -15.31
CA GLN A 142 0.76 6.18 -14.13
C GLN A 142 1.88 5.14 -14.08
N ILE A 143 2.71 5.21 -13.05
CA ILE A 143 3.78 4.27 -12.76
C ILE A 143 3.39 3.49 -11.52
N TYR A 144 3.25 2.17 -11.68
CA TYR A 144 2.86 1.23 -10.61
C TYR A 144 4.05 0.35 -10.19
N PRO A 145 4.00 -0.28 -9.01
CA PRO A 145 4.98 -1.26 -8.59
C PRO A 145 5.19 -2.34 -9.66
N ASP A 146 6.44 -2.78 -9.81
CA ASP A 146 6.93 -3.72 -10.83
C ASP A 146 6.95 -3.16 -12.28
N TYR A 147 6.63 -1.87 -12.49
CA TYR A 147 6.75 -1.22 -13.81
C TYR A 147 8.19 -0.72 -14.04
N LEU A 148 8.58 -0.60 -15.31
CA LEU A 148 9.78 0.11 -15.71
C LEU A 148 9.54 1.63 -15.68
N ALA A 149 10.48 2.38 -15.14
CA ALA A 149 10.47 3.85 -15.10
C ALA A 149 11.88 4.42 -15.25
N PRO A 150 12.03 5.67 -15.72
CA PRO A 150 13.32 6.33 -15.84
C PRO A 150 13.88 6.65 -14.45
N VAL A 151 15.19 6.47 -14.28
CA VAL A 151 15.95 6.94 -13.12
C VAL A 151 17.27 7.54 -13.58
N VAL A 152 17.78 8.52 -12.83
CA VAL A 152 19.11 9.11 -13.06
C VAL A 152 20.07 8.55 -12.02
N ARG A 153 21.21 8.02 -12.44
CA ARG A 153 22.23 7.44 -11.53
C ARG A 153 23.63 7.78 -11.99
N GLU A 154 24.63 7.56 -11.13
CA GLU A 154 26.02 7.55 -11.56
C GLU A 154 26.38 6.18 -12.17
N GLY A 155 26.82 6.21 -13.43
CA GLY A 155 27.38 5.06 -14.13
C GLY A 155 28.90 5.11 -14.19
N SER A 156 29.52 4.08 -14.77
CA SER A 156 30.98 4.02 -14.92
C SER A 156 31.55 5.06 -15.88
N GLU A 157 30.73 5.54 -16.82
CA GLU A 157 31.12 6.49 -17.86
C GLU A 157 30.62 7.92 -17.58
N GLY A 158 29.98 8.12 -16.43
CA GLY A 158 29.32 9.38 -16.04
C GLY A 158 27.86 9.16 -15.68
N ARG A 159 27.13 10.27 -15.50
CA ARG A 159 25.72 10.25 -15.13
C ARG A 159 24.86 9.68 -16.25
N GLU A 160 23.96 8.75 -15.91
CA GLU A 160 23.12 8.03 -16.85
C GLU A 160 21.63 8.23 -16.55
N LEU A 161 20.82 8.37 -17.60
CA LEU A 161 19.36 8.20 -17.55
C LEU A 161 19.04 6.80 -18.08
N VAL A 162 18.48 5.94 -17.23
CA VAL A 162 18.24 4.52 -17.53
C VAL A 162 16.82 4.09 -17.17
N MET A 163 16.31 3.02 -17.77
CA MET A 163 15.07 2.38 -17.33
C MET A 163 15.37 1.34 -16.25
N ALA A 164 14.63 1.38 -15.14
CA ALA A 164 14.73 0.41 -14.06
C ALA A 164 13.35 -0.04 -13.60
N ARG A 165 13.25 -1.24 -13.03
CA ARG A 165 12.00 -1.83 -12.54
C ARG A 165 11.72 -1.43 -11.09
N TRP A 166 10.52 -0.94 -10.81
CA TRP A 166 10.16 -0.45 -9.48
C TRP A 166 9.89 -1.60 -8.50
N GLY A 167 10.81 -1.84 -7.59
CA GLY A 167 10.67 -2.82 -6.52
C GLY A 167 12.00 -3.51 -6.26
N LEU A 168 12.76 -2.97 -5.31
CA LEU A 168 14.03 -3.50 -4.82
C LEU A 168 13.89 -4.94 -4.30
N PRO A 169 15.00 -5.68 -4.14
CA PRO A 169 14.93 -7.05 -3.62
C PRO A 169 14.26 -7.11 -2.25
N THR A 170 13.34 -8.05 -2.08
CA THR A 170 12.68 -8.28 -0.78
C THR A 170 13.64 -8.99 0.19
N PRO A 171 13.67 -8.64 1.49
CA PRO A 171 14.48 -9.37 2.46
C PRO A 171 14.15 -10.87 2.46
N PRO A 172 15.15 -11.78 2.42
CA PRO A 172 14.93 -13.22 2.24
C PRO A 172 13.93 -13.85 3.22
N GLN A 173 13.90 -13.36 4.47
CA GLN A 173 12.96 -13.85 5.49
C GLN A 173 11.47 -13.65 5.11
N TYR A 174 11.16 -12.70 4.23
CA TYR A 174 9.79 -12.46 3.75
C TYR A 174 9.47 -13.21 2.44
N LEU A 175 10.47 -13.89 1.85
CA LEU A 175 10.30 -14.71 0.64
C LEU A 175 10.05 -16.19 0.95
N ALA A 176 10.15 -16.61 2.22
CA ALA A 176 9.87 -17.99 2.62
C ALA A 176 8.47 -18.43 2.18
N GLY A 177 8.39 -19.53 1.40
CA GLY A 177 7.14 -20.06 0.86
C GLY A 177 6.51 -19.22 -0.27
N LYS A 178 7.19 -18.19 -0.78
CA LYS A 178 6.74 -17.40 -1.93
C LYS A 178 7.35 -17.94 -3.22
N LYS A 179 6.53 -17.96 -4.28
CA LYS A 179 6.97 -18.33 -5.64
C LYS A 179 7.50 -17.14 -6.44
N THR A 180 7.30 -15.92 -5.94
CA THR A 180 7.72 -14.68 -6.60
C THR A 180 8.22 -13.66 -5.59
N ASP A 181 9.14 -12.82 -6.03
CA ASP A 181 9.52 -11.57 -5.34
C ASP A 181 8.78 -10.40 -6.02
N ARG A 182 7.88 -9.76 -5.27
CA ARG A 182 7.13 -8.59 -5.77
C ARG A 182 7.93 -7.28 -5.69
N GLY A 183 9.05 -7.31 -4.98
CA GLY A 183 9.92 -6.20 -4.67
C GLY A 183 9.37 -5.22 -3.63
N VAL A 184 10.29 -4.43 -3.09
CA VAL A 184 10.02 -3.37 -2.12
C VAL A 184 10.18 -2.03 -2.82
N THR A 185 9.08 -1.28 -2.92
CA THR A 185 9.03 0.03 -3.60
C THR A 185 9.56 1.17 -2.74
N ASN A 186 9.36 1.07 -1.42
CA ASN A 186 9.59 2.13 -0.46
C ASN A 186 10.48 1.66 0.70
N VAL A 187 11.56 2.40 0.97
CA VAL A 187 12.52 2.09 2.04
C VAL A 187 12.35 3.09 3.17
N ARG A 188 11.68 2.67 4.24
CA ARG A 188 11.48 3.51 5.44
C ARG A 188 12.67 3.46 6.39
N ASN A 189 13.07 2.27 6.81
CA ASN A 189 14.14 2.08 7.77
C ASN A 189 15.46 1.74 7.06
N ALA A 190 16.16 2.75 6.54
CA ALA A 190 17.45 2.58 5.86
C ALA A 190 18.53 1.93 6.76
N LYS A 191 18.39 1.99 8.09
CA LYS A 191 19.33 1.36 9.05
C LYS A 191 19.21 -0.17 9.10
N SER A 192 18.15 -0.76 8.53
CA SER A 192 17.95 -2.20 8.47
C SER A 192 19.15 -2.89 7.81
N PRO A 193 19.66 -4.02 8.36
CA PRO A 193 20.77 -4.76 7.75
C PRO A 193 20.58 -5.08 6.27
N HIS A 194 19.33 -5.27 5.83
CA HIS A 194 19.01 -5.57 4.44
C HIS A 194 19.41 -4.45 3.47
N TRP A 195 19.25 -3.18 3.88
CA TRP A 195 19.46 -2.03 3.01
C TRP A 195 20.89 -1.49 3.06
N ARG A 196 21.63 -1.70 4.16
CA ARG A 196 22.97 -1.11 4.37
C ARG A 196 23.96 -1.32 3.23
N ARG A 197 23.86 -2.46 2.54
CA ARG A 197 24.69 -2.83 1.39
C ARG A 197 24.43 -2.01 0.11
N TRP A 198 23.34 -1.24 0.06
CA TRP A 198 22.92 -0.46 -1.09
C TRP A 198 22.75 1.03 -0.74
N LEU A 199 23.43 1.51 0.30
CA LEU A 199 23.40 2.94 0.69
C LEU A 199 24.58 3.75 0.12
N GLY A 200 25.54 3.08 -0.54
CA GLY A 200 26.66 3.72 -1.20
C GLY A 200 26.25 4.53 -2.44
N PRO A 201 27.08 5.49 -2.90
CA PRO A 201 26.82 6.27 -4.12
C PRO A 201 26.46 5.40 -5.33
N GLU A 202 27.13 4.27 -5.51
CA GLU A 202 26.95 3.32 -6.60
C GLU A 202 25.56 2.64 -6.65
N HIS A 203 24.80 2.78 -5.56
CA HIS A 203 23.45 2.25 -5.40
C HIS A 203 22.41 3.35 -5.19
N ARG A 204 22.73 4.61 -5.48
CA ARG A 204 21.78 5.72 -5.41
C ARG A 204 21.33 6.18 -6.79
N CYS A 205 20.08 6.63 -6.86
CA CYS A 205 19.51 7.23 -8.04
C CYS A 205 18.56 8.36 -7.67
N LEU A 206 18.28 9.24 -8.62
CA LEU A 206 17.20 10.21 -8.57
C LEU A 206 16.03 9.65 -9.38
N VAL A 207 14.84 9.60 -8.77
CA VAL A 207 13.63 9.10 -9.42
C VAL A 207 12.77 10.31 -9.83
N PRO A 208 12.76 10.72 -11.11
CA PRO A 208 11.97 11.87 -11.56
C PRO A 208 10.47 11.59 -11.39
N PHE A 209 9.73 12.60 -10.93
CA PHE A 209 8.27 12.55 -10.83
C PHE A 209 7.66 13.93 -11.06
N ASP A 210 6.41 13.98 -11.54
CA ASP A 210 5.64 15.23 -11.61
C ASP A 210 4.60 15.32 -10.48
N ALA A 211 3.99 14.19 -10.13
CA ALA A 211 3.03 14.04 -9.04
C ALA A 211 3.05 12.61 -8.47
N PHE A 212 2.67 12.46 -7.21
CA PHE A 212 2.50 11.16 -6.56
C PHE A 212 1.14 11.01 -5.92
N ALA A 213 0.71 9.76 -5.75
CA ALA A 213 -0.59 9.43 -5.24
C ALA A 213 -0.49 8.65 -3.92
N GLU A 214 -1.29 9.07 -2.94
CA GLU A 214 -1.54 8.30 -1.73
C GLU A 214 -2.99 7.82 -1.67
N PRO A 215 -3.23 6.59 -1.16
CA PRO A 215 -4.58 6.07 -0.99
C PRO A 215 -5.34 6.89 0.06
N LYS A 216 -6.60 7.21 -0.25
CA LYS A 216 -7.51 7.91 0.67
C LYS A 216 -8.31 6.91 1.51
N GLN A 217 -8.63 7.31 2.75
CA GLN A 217 -9.70 6.64 3.48
C GLN A 217 -11.02 6.79 2.71
N GLY A 218 -11.74 5.68 2.52
CA GLY A 218 -12.97 5.65 1.71
C GLY A 218 -12.76 5.43 0.21
N GLY A 219 -11.53 5.15 -0.24
CA GLY A 219 -11.24 4.73 -1.61
C GLY A 219 -10.74 5.84 -2.53
N GLY A 220 -10.05 5.42 -3.60
CA GLY A 220 -9.39 6.32 -4.56
C GLY A 220 -8.09 6.92 -4.04
N ASN A 221 -7.53 7.84 -4.83
CA ASN A 221 -6.21 8.43 -4.58
C ASN A 221 -6.28 9.96 -4.37
N ALA A 222 -5.38 10.47 -3.53
CA ALA A 222 -5.01 11.88 -3.49
C ALA A 222 -3.74 12.06 -4.31
N TRP A 223 -3.76 12.99 -5.26
CA TRP A 223 -2.55 13.36 -5.99
C TRP A 223 -1.92 14.58 -5.35
N PHE A 224 -0.62 14.52 -5.11
CA PHE A 224 0.21 15.59 -4.59
C PHE A 224 1.21 16.00 -5.65
N LYS A 225 1.46 17.31 -5.74
CA LYS A 225 2.51 17.88 -6.61
C LYS A 225 3.18 19.05 -5.92
N LEU A 226 4.31 19.50 -6.46
CA LEU A 226 4.91 20.75 -6.01
C LEU A 226 3.99 21.95 -6.26
N THR A 227 4.10 22.96 -5.40
CA THR A 227 3.33 24.20 -5.52
C THR A 227 3.81 25.08 -6.67
N ASP A 228 5.11 25.05 -6.96
CA ASP A 228 5.76 25.73 -8.06
C ASP A 228 6.13 24.75 -9.20
N VAL A 229 6.36 25.30 -10.39
CA VAL A 229 6.80 24.52 -11.55
C VAL A 229 8.31 24.40 -11.50
N ARG A 230 8.80 23.30 -10.93
CA ARG A 230 10.22 22.98 -10.87
C ARG A 230 10.48 21.47 -10.96
N PRO A 231 11.70 21.05 -11.32
CA PRO A 231 12.08 19.64 -11.31
C PRO A 231 12.16 19.10 -9.88
N ALA A 232 11.75 17.85 -9.69
CA ALA A 232 11.78 17.17 -8.41
C ALA A 232 12.11 15.69 -8.59
N PHE A 233 12.76 15.12 -7.58
CA PHE A 233 13.13 13.71 -7.58
C PHE A 233 12.82 13.06 -6.24
N PHE A 234 12.45 11.79 -6.25
CA PHE A 234 12.56 10.98 -5.03
C PHE A 234 14.01 10.55 -4.80
N ALA A 235 14.40 10.48 -3.53
CA ALA A 235 15.69 9.94 -3.11
C ALA A 235 15.70 8.41 -3.29
N GLY A 236 16.18 7.97 -4.45
CA GLY A 236 16.13 6.58 -4.91
C GLY A 236 17.32 5.72 -4.52
N LEU A 237 17.07 4.42 -4.36
CA LEU A 237 18.08 3.37 -4.36
C LEU A 237 17.97 2.53 -5.64
N TYR A 238 19.09 1.96 -6.07
CA TYR A 238 19.26 1.24 -7.32
C TYR A 238 20.08 -0.04 -7.12
N VAL A 239 19.61 -1.15 -7.67
CA VAL A 239 20.30 -2.46 -7.63
C VAL A 239 20.43 -2.99 -9.05
N PRO A 240 21.64 -3.02 -9.63
CA PRO A 240 21.85 -3.51 -10.98
C PRO A 240 21.72 -5.03 -11.07
N GLY A 241 21.24 -5.52 -12.22
CA GLY A 241 21.40 -6.92 -12.64
C GLY A 241 20.91 -7.96 -11.64
N TRP A 242 19.78 -7.71 -10.98
CA TRP A 242 19.25 -8.61 -9.96
C TRP A 242 18.40 -9.71 -10.59
N THR A 243 18.80 -10.97 -10.38
CA THR A 243 18.06 -12.13 -10.86
C THR A 243 17.00 -12.57 -9.85
N SER A 244 15.74 -12.61 -10.27
CA SER A 244 14.63 -13.10 -9.44
C SER A 244 13.39 -13.46 -10.27
N VAL A 245 12.45 -14.19 -9.68
CA VAL A 245 11.13 -14.44 -10.28
C VAL A 245 10.17 -13.33 -9.86
N ARG A 246 9.91 -12.36 -10.73
CA ARG A 246 9.00 -11.23 -10.45
C ARG A 246 7.53 -11.60 -10.63
N LYS A 247 7.26 -12.35 -11.69
CA LYS A 247 5.95 -12.92 -12.02
C LYS A 247 6.13 -14.38 -12.39
N VAL A 248 5.28 -15.27 -11.86
CA VAL A 248 5.36 -16.72 -12.14
C VAL A 248 5.38 -17.02 -13.64
N LYS A 249 4.58 -16.28 -14.42
CA LYS A 249 4.47 -16.46 -15.87
C LYS A 249 5.74 -16.12 -16.66
N ASP A 250 6.58 -15.21 -16.14
CA ASP A 250 7.77 -14.71 -16.84
C ASP A 250 9.00 -15.54 -16.46
N GLY A 251 8.89 -16.39 -15.43
CA GLY A 251 10.02 -17.16 -14.91
C GLY A 251 11.04 -16.26 -14.22
N GLU A 252 12.29 -16.72 -14.19
CA GLU A 252 13.42 -15.97 -13.66
C GLU A 252 13.89 -14.93 -14.68
N THR A 253 13.99 -13.68 -14.24
CA THR A 253 14.47 -12.55 -15.04
C THR A 253 15.59 -11.83 -14.30
N THR A 254 16.52 -11.25 -15.06
CA THR A 254 17.56 -10.37 -14.54
C THR A 254 17.18 -8.94 -14.87
N ASP A 255 16.98 -8.12 -13.83
CA ASP A 255 16.45 -6.77 -13.96
C ASP A 255 17.29 -5.78 -13.17
N ASP A 256 17.44 -4.57 -13.72
CA ASP A 256 17.84 -3.40 -12.94
C ASP A 256 16.65 -2.94 -12.11
N LEU A 257 16.85 -2.82 -10.79
CA LEU A 257 15.78 -2.51 -9.84
C LEU A 257 15.98 -1.14 -9.22
N TYR A 258 14.87 -0.48 -8.90
CA TYR A 258 14.90 0.74 -8.08
C TYR A 258 13.79 0.75 -7.04
N GLY A 259 13.95 1.61 -6.04
CA GLY A 259 12.94 2.02 -5.07
C GLY A 259 13.36 3.36 -4.49
N PHE A 260 12.62 3.91 -3.55
CA PHE A 260 13.00 5.20 -2.96
C PHE A 260 12.74 5.26 -1.47
N LEU A 261 13.43 6.19 -0.80
CA LEU A 261 13.27 6.41 0.61
C LEU A 261 11.92 7.04 0.92
N THR A 262 11.37 6.68 2.07
CA THR A 262 10.22 7.35 2.67
C THR A 262 10.58 7.93 4.02
N THR A 263 9.81 8.91 4.46
CA THR A 263 9.98 9.64 5.72
C THR A 263 8.60 9.91 6.34
N GLU A 264 8.57 10.56 7.50
CA GLU A 264 7.32 10.95 8.14
C GLU A 264 6.57 11.98 7.26
N PRO A 265 5.23 11.93 7.19
CA PRO A 265 4.48 12.85 6.36
C PRO A 265 4.49 14.26 6.96
N ASN A 266 4.48 15.27 6.09
CA ASN A 266 4.33 16.67 6.47
C ASN A 266 2.84 17.03 6.71
N ALA A 267 2.52 18.29 7.05
CA ALA A 267 1.16 18.69 7.38
C ALA A 267 0.17 18.62 6.20
N VAL A 268 0.67 18.57 4.96
CA VAL A 268 -0.14 18.43 3.74
C VAL A 268 -0.50 16.96 3.48
N VAL A 269 0.46 16.06 3.65
CA VAL A 269 0.27 14.62 3.38
C VAL A 269 -0.39 13.91 4.56
N ALA A 270 -0.03 14.24 5.80
CA ALA A 270 -0.45 13.53 7.01
C ALA A 270 -1.98 13.40 7.18
N PRO A 271 -2.82 14.42 6.86
CA PRO A 271 -4.27 14.29 6.97
C PRO A 271 -4.88 13.24 6.03
N ILE A 272 -4.19 12.92 4.93
CA ILE A 272 -4.64 11.93 3.94
C ILE A 272 -3.95 10.59 4.17
N HIS A 273 -2.65 10.63 4.44
CA HIS A 273 -1.79 9.47 4.58
C HIS A 273 -0.82 9.66 5.75
N PRO A 274 -1.22 9.31 6.99
CA PRO A 274 -0.46 9.61 8.19
C PRO A 274 0.77 8.72 8.39
N LYS A 275 0.97 7.70 7.54
CA LYS A 275 2.05 6.72 7.74
C LYS A 275 3.39 7.24 7.21
N ALA A 276 3.44 7.81 6.01
CA ALA A 276 4.69 8.29 5.39
C ALA A 276 4.40 9.23 4.23
N MET A 277 5.46 9.90 3.78
CA MET A 277 5.57 10.43 2.43
C MET A 277 6.91 10.00 1.79
N PRO A 278 7.04 10.07 0.45
CA PRO A 278 8.34 9.95 -0.21
C PRO A 278 9.32 11.04 0.25
N VAL A 279 10.61 10.72 0.27
CA VAL A 279 11.66 11.74 0.40
C VAL A 279 11.83 12.46 -0.93
N ILE A 280 11.62 13.77 -0.94
CA ILE A 280 11.62 14.60 -2.15
C ILE A 280 12.81 15.56 -2.11
N LEU A 281 13.57 15.60 -3.19
CA LEU A 281 14.72 16.48 -3.41
C LEU A 281 14.36 17.51 -4.47
N ILE A 282 14.45 18.80 -4.14
CA ILE A 282 13.99 19.90 -5.01
C ILE A 282 15.10 20.91 -5.34
N GLU A 283 16.23 20.84 -4.63
CA GLU A 283 17.39 21.70 -4.91
C GLU A 283 18.53 20.91 -5.56
N ARG A 284 19.26 21.56 -6.47
CA ARG A 284 20.37 20.92 -7.20
C ARG A 284 21.43 20.35 -6.26
N ASP A 285 21.76 21.06 -5.19
CA ASP A 285 22.74 20.59 -4.20
C ASP A 285 22.25 19.31 -3.50
N GLU A 286 20.94 19.15 -3.26
CA GLU A 286 20.39 17.91 -2.71
C GLU A 286 20.54 16.75 -3.68
N TRP A 287 20.41 17.00 -4.99
CA TRP A 287 20.59 15.98 -6.03
C TRP A 287 22.03 15.49 -6.06
N GLU A 288 22.99 16.42 -6.04
CA GLU A 288 24.43 16.10 -6.04
C GLU A 288 24.86 15.40 -4.74
N THR A 289 24.43 15.90 -3.58
CA THR A 289 24.67 15.25 -2.29
C THR A 289 24.09 13.83 -2.29
N TRP A 290 22.87 13.66 -2.82
CA TRP A 290 22.26 12.34 -2.90
C TRP A 290 22.99 11.39 -3.83
N LEU A 291 23.53 11.85 -4.95
CA LEU A 291 24.25 10.97 -5.88
C LEU A 291 25.69 10.67 -5.46
N ALA A 292 26.37 11.57 -4.75
CA ALA A 292 27.82 11.47 -4.53
C ALA A 292 28.26 11.40 -3.06
N ALA A 293 27.60 12.09 -2.14
CA ALA A 293 28.11 12.27 -0.77
C ALA A 293 28.08 10.95 0.03
N PRO A 294 28.99 10.71 0.99
CA PRO A 294 28.92 9.52 1.85
C PRO A 294 27.57 9.38 2.58
N TRP A 295 27.19 8.15 2.95
CA TRP A 295 25.89 7.89 3.57
C TRP A 295 25.63 8.70 4.85
N ASP A 296 26.67 9.01 5.63
CA ASP A 296 26.53 9.81 6.84
C ASP A 296 26.04 11.24 6.59
N GLU A 297 26.28 11.78 5.41
CA GLU A 297 25.77 13.06 4.95
C GLU A 297 24.42 12.87 4.23
N ALA A 298 24.36 11.96 3.24
CA ALA A 298 23.17 11.77 2.42
C ALA A 298 21.93 11.35 3.22
N LYS A 299 22.08 10.61 4.33
CA LYS A 299 20.97 10.22 5.20
C LYS A 299 20.23 11.40 5.82
N LEU A 300 20.86 12.58 5.91
CA LEU A 300 20.22 13.80 6.41
C LEU A 300 19.13 14.31 5.47
N LEU A 301 19.18 13.92 4.18
CA LEU A 301 18.13 14.21 3.21
C LEU A 301 16.88 13.34 3.41
N GLN A 302 16.92 12.29 4.24
CA GLN A 302 15.74 11.47 4.58
C GLN A 302 14.79 12.20 5.55
N ARG A 303 14.22 13.32 5.10
CA ARG A 303 13.38 14.24 5.86
C ARG A 303 12.14 14.66 5.07
N SER A 304 11.10 15.07 5.77
CA SER A 304 9.86 15.57 5.15
C SER A 304 10.14 16.87 4.38
N LEU A 305 9.51 17.02 3.23
CA LEU A 305 9.53 18.28 2.49
C LEU A 305 8.69 19.34 3.23
N ALA A 306 9.06 20.61 3.12
CA ALA A 306 8.33 21.71 3.73
C ALA A 306 6.86 21.75 3.29
N ASP A 307 5.95 22.05 4.21
CA ASP A 307 4.49 22.06 3.96
C ASP A 307 4.12 22.94 2.76
N ALA A 308 4.72 24.14 2.67
CA ALA A 308 4.44 25.12 1.62
C ALA A 308 4.90 24.68 0.21
N SER A 309 5.70 23.62 0.10
CA SER A 309 6.23 23.11 -1.17
C SER A 309 5.32 22.07 -1.82
N LEU A 310 4.26 21.59 -1.14
CA LEU A 310 3.34 20.58 -1.68
C LEU A 310 1.90 21.07 -1.67
N THR A 311 1.14 20.63 -2.67
CA THR A 311 -0.31 20.85 -2.74
C THR A 311 -1.04 19.61 -3.22
N VAL A 312 -2.27 19.43 -2.73
CA VAL A 312 -3.18 18.40 -3.19
C VAL A 312 -3.86 18.87 -4.47
N GLN A 313 -3.80 18.07 -5.52
CA GLN A 313 -4.50 18.39 -6.77
C GLN A 313 -6.01 18.36 -6.55
N PRO A 314 -6.76 19.35 -7.07
CA PRO A 314 -8.22 19.31 -7.06
C PRO A 314 -8.71 18.08 -7.83
N ARG A 315 -9.85 17.52 -7.42
CA ARG A 315 -10.50 16.44 -8.16
C ARG A 315 -10.86 16.97 -9.56
N GLY A 316 -10.36 16.30 -10.59
CA GLY A 316 -10.89 16.42 -11.95
C GLY A 316 -12.22 15.71 -12.08
#